data_AF-A0A917A9W6-F1
#
_entry.id   AF-A0A917A9W6-F1
#
_cell.length_a   1.000
_cell.length_b   1.000
_cell.length_c   1.000
_cell.angle_alpha   90.00
_cell.angle_beta   90.00
_cell.angle_gamma   90.00
#
_symmetry.space_group_name_H-M   'P 1'
#
loop_
_entity.id
_entity.type
_entity.pdbx_description
1 polymer ?
#
loop_
_entity_poly.entity_id
_entity_poly.type
_entity_poly.pdbx_seq_one_letter_code
_entity_poly.pdbx_strand_id
1 'polypeptide(L)'
;MEDLILAIHFAGLAMGGAAGMGLPVVGFAAEKAPPEHRPSIGAAVKPLQMIGKAGMGLLILTGAIMATAGGVWGEASVWYWIKLVLVACLIGGIITADKAGAKARAGDAAAGAKVKMVSKINLTLLAAILLCAALAFN
;
A
#
# COMPACT_ATOMS: atom_id res chain seq x y z
N MET A 1 -16.51 20.72 2.59
CA MET A 1 -15.74 19.89 3.54
C MET A 1 -15.47 18.52 2.93
N GLU A 2 -16.48 17.93 2.28
CA GLU A 2 -16.38 16.65 1.55
C GLU A 2 -15.30 16.65 0.45
N ASP A 3 -15.26 17.69 -0.41
CA ASP A 3 -14.25 17.79 -1.47
C ASP A 3 -12.80 17.82 -0.96
N LEU A 4 -12.58 18.47 0.19
CA LEU A 4 -11.26 18.52 0.81
C LEU A 4 -10.85 17.14 1.35
N ILE A 5 -11.76 16.43 2.01
CA ILE A 5 -11.50 15.08 2.53
C ILE A 5 -11.27 14.12 1.37
N LEU A 6 -12.04 14.25 0.29
CA LEU A 6 -11.87 13.47 -0.93
C LEU A 6 -10.52 13.74 -1.61
N ALA A 7 -10.12 15.01 -1.71
CA ALA A 7 -8.80 15.38 -2.22
C ALA A 7 -7.67 14.79 -1.36
N ILE A 8 -7.79 14.84 -0.03
CA ILE A 8 -6.85 14.22 0.90
C ILE A 8 -6.85 12.68 0.72
N HIS A 9 -8.02 12.07 0.52
CA HIS A 9 -8.14 10.63 0.23
C HIS A 9 -7.37 10.24 -1.04
N PHE A 10 -7.55 10.99 -2.13
CA PHE A 10 -6.82 10.77 -3.37
C PHE A 10 -5.32 11.07 -3.25
N ALA A 11 -4.91 12.05 -2.43
CA ALA A 11 -3.50 12.26 -2.12
C ALA A 11 -2.91 11.03 -1.41
N GLY A 12 -3.65 10.44 -0.46
CA GLY A 12 -3.27 9.19 0.19
C GLY A 12 -3.13 8.03 -0.79
N LEU A 13 -4.04 7.97 -1.77
CA LEU A 13 -3.98 7.01 -2.88
C LEU A 13 -2.72 7.19 -3.74
N ALA A 14 -2.43 8.42 -4.13
CA ALA A 14 -1.23 8.74 -4.91
C ALA A 14 0.04 8.39 -4.16
N MET A 15 0.13 8.71 -2.86
CA MET A 15 1.25 8.35 -2.00
C MET A 15 1.41 6.83 -1.87
N GLY A 16 0.32 6.11 -1.61
CA GLY A 16 0.30 4.65 -1.51
C GLY A 16 0.71 3.98 -2.82
N GLY A 17 0.17 4.46 -3.95
CA GLY A 17 0.50 3.98 -5.30
C GLY A 17 1.95 4.26 -5.69
N ALA A 18 2.45 5.47 -5.42
CA ALA A 18 3.84 5.85 -5.67
C ALA A 18 4.80 4.96 -4.86
N ALA A 19 4.52 4.71 -3.58
CA ALA A 19 5.32 3.80 -2.77
C ALA A 19 5.21 2.33 -3.24
N GLY A 20 4.00 1.88 -3.56
CA GLY A 20 3.72 0.52 -4.02
C GLY A 20 4.41 0.16 -5.33
N MET A 21 4.49 1.12 -6.27
CA MET A 21 5.21 0.95 -7.54
C MET A 21 6.70 1.30 -7.42
N GLY A 22 7.05 2.32 -6.64
CA GLY A 22 8.43 2.81 -6.48
C GLY A 22 9.35 1.82 -5.77
N LEU A 23 8.86 1.10 -4.75
CA LEU A 23 9.67 0.14 -4.00
C LEU A 23 10.20 -1.02 -4.88
N PRO A 24 9.37 -1.69 -5.71
CA PRO A 24 9.86 -2.67 -6.69
C PRO A 24 10.88 -2.07 -7.68
N VAL A 25 10.64 -0.86 -8.18
CA VAL A 25 11.54 -0.18 -9.13
C VAL A 25 12.91 0.06 -8.50
N VAL A 26 12.94 0.59 -7.27
CA VAL A 26 14.18 0.81 -6.51
C VAL A 26 14.88 -0.52 -6.22
N GLY A 27 14.14 -1.56 -5.85
CA GLY A 27 14.70 -2.90 -5.63
C GLY A 27 15.38 -3.46 -6.88
N PHE A 28 14.72 -3.39 -8.03
CA PHE A 28 15.26 -3.85 -9.31
C PHE A 28 16.47 -3.02 -9.75
N ALA A 29 16.43 -1.70 -9.57
CA ALA A 29 17.55 -0.82 -9.87
C ALA A 29 18.78 -1.16 -9.00
N ALA A 30 18.57 -1.44 -7.71
CA ALA A 30 19.65 -1.83 -6.80
C ALA A 30 20.26 -3.21 -7.15
N GLU A 31 19.45 -4.18 -7.58
CA GLU A 31 19.94 -5.49 -8.02
C GLU A 31 20.85 -5.39 -9.26
N LYS A 32 20.51 -4.49 -10.20
CA LYS A 32 21.27 -4.30 -11.44
C LYS A 32 22.45 -3.35 -11.33
N ALA A 33 22.52 -2.55 -10.28
CA ALA A 33 23.58 -1.56 -10.12
C ALA A 33 24.93 -2.20 -9.72
N PRO A 34 26.05 -1.57 -10.13
CA PRO A 34 27.37 -1.87 -9.59
C PRO A 34 27.37 -1.84 -8.05
N PRO A 35 28.15 -2.69 -7.36
CA PRO A 35 28.14 -2.80 -5.90
C PRO A 35 28.29 -1.47 -5.16
N GLU A 36 29.09 -0.56 -5.71
CA GLU A 36 29.34 0.79 -5.21
C GLU A 36 28.13 1.73 -5.25
N HIS A 37 27.16 1.50 -6.13
CA HIS A 37 25.96 2.32 -6.28
C HIS A 37 24.71 1.73 -5.59
N ARG A 38 24.78 0.49 -5.11
CA ARG A 38 23.64 -0.14 -4.41
C ARG A 38 23.23 0.61 -3.14
N PRO A 39 24.15 1.13 -2.30
CA PRO A 39 23.75 1.87 -1.10
C PRO A 39 22.99 3.16 -1.39
N SER A 40 23.40 3.91 -2.42
CA SER A 40 22.74 5.18 -2.79
C SER A 40 21.34 4.96 -3.35
N ILE A 41 21.14 3.90 -4.14
CA ILE A 41 19.80 3.50 -4.61
C ILE A 41 18.95 2.96 -3.45
N GLY A 42 19.54 2.12 -2.59
CA GLY A 42 18.88 1.56 -1.41
C GLY A 42 18.42 2.62 -0.39
N ALA A 43 19.06 3.78 -0.35
CA ALA A 43 18.66 4.89 0.52
C ALA A 43 17.23 5.39 0.26
N ALA A 44 16.71 5.23 -0.97
CA ALA A 44 15.34 5.61 -1.32
C ALA A 44 14.26 4.68 -0.72
N VAL A 45 14.63 3.47 -0.27
CA VAL A 45 13.68 2.47 0.24
C VAL A 45 12.97 2.97 1.50
N LYS A 46 13.70 3.52 2.48
CA LYS A 46 13.11 3.96 3.75
C LYS A 46 12.14 5.14 3.56
N PRO A 47 12.48 6.21 2.82
CA PRO A 47 11.52 7.27 2.48
C PRO A 47 10.27 6.75 1.76
N LEU A 48 10.41 5.87 0.76
CA LEU A 48 9.25 5.31 0.06
C LEU A 48 8.36 4.47 0.99
N GLN A 49 8.93 3.70 1.90
CA GLN A 49 8.16 2.98 2.92
C GLN A 49 7.40 3.93 3.85
N MET A 50 8.00 5.05 4.24
CA MET A 50 7.33 6.07 5.06
C MET A 50 6.18 6.73 4.31
N ILE A 51 6.39 7.10 3.03
CA ILE A 51 5.34 7.67 2.17
C ILE A 51 4.18 6.66 2.02
N GLY A 52 4.48 5.39 1.78
CA GLY A 52 3.46 4.35 1.65
C GLY A 52 2.66 4.15 2.94
N LYS A 53 3.34 4.11 4.10
CA LYS A 53 2.69 4.01 5.42
C LYS A 53 1.81 5.23 5.71
N ALA A 54 2.30 6.44 5.42
CA ALA A 54 1.55 7.68 5.60
C ALA A 54 0.32 7.73 4.66
N GLY A 55 0.50 7.42 3.38
CA GLY A 55 -0.60 7.37 2.41
C GLY A 55 -1.68 6.36 2.78
N MET A 56 -1.27 5.18 3.27
CA MET A 56 -2.21 4.18 3.78
C MET A 56 -2.98 4.64 5.02
N GLY A 57 -2.29 5.27 5.99
CA GLY A 57 -2.94 5.86 7.15
C GLY A 57 -3.96 6.94 6.76
N LEU A 58 -3.58 7.79 5.80
CA LEU A 58 -4.44 8.84 5.26
C LEU A 58 -5.69 8.25 4.59
N LEU A 59 -5.54 7.21 3.76
CA LEU A 59 -6.65 6.51 3.10
C LEU A 59 -7.63 5.89 4.08
N ILE A 60 -7.12 5.22 5.13
CA ILE A 60 -7.96 4.59 6.15
C ILE A 60 -8.73 5.66 6.92
N LEU A 61 -8.04 6.70 7.37
CA LEU A 61 -8.64 7.77 8.18
C LEU A 61 -9.70 8.54 7.38
N THR A 62 -9.34 9.02 6.19
CA THR A 62 -10.28 9.76 5.33
C THR A 62 -11.42 8.89 4.84
N GLY A 63 -11.16 7.62 4.49
CA GLY A 63 -12.20 6.67 4.12
C GLY A 63 -13.20 6.44 5.25
N ALA A 64 -12.73 6.28 6.49
CA ALA A 64 -13.58 6.14 7.66
C ALA A 64 -14.40 7.40 7.94
N ILE A 65 -13.79 8.59 7.84
CA ILE A 65 -14.49 9.87 8.02
C ILE A 65 -15.59 10.05 6.98
N MET A 66 -15.30 9.79 5.70
CA MET A 66 -16.32 9.88 4.64
C MET A 66 -17.47 8.89 4.89
N ALA A 67 -17.15 7.69 5.38
CA ALA A 67 -18.16 6.70 5.71
C ALA A 67 -19.12 7.20 6.81
N THR A 68 -18.56 7.69 7.93
CA THR A 68 -19.36 8.07 9.10
C THR A 68 -20.04 9.44 8.96
N ALA A 69 -19.37 10.42 8.35
CA ALA A 69 -19.90 11.78 8.22
C ALA A 69 -20.88 11.92 7.05
N GLY A 70 -20.71 11.14 5.97
CA GLY A 70 -21.57 11.20 4.78
C GLY A 70 -22.79 10.27 4.83
N GLY A 71 -23.06 9.57 5.93
CA GLY A 71 -24.19 8.64 6.03
C GLY A 71 -24.09 7.38 5.15
N VAL A 72 -22.92 7.12 4.56
CA VAL A 72 -22.70 6.15 3.48
C VAL A 72 -22.94 4.70 3.92
N TRP A 73 -22.96 4.40 5.23
CA TRP A 73 -23.18 3.03 5.73
C TRP A 73 -24.52 2.41 5.30
N GLY A 74 -25.56 3.23 5.03
CA GLY A 74 -26.87 2.76 4.60
C GLY A 74 -27.05 2.59 3.08
N GLU A 75 -26.31 3.36 2.27
CA GLU A 75 -26.46 3.42 0.80
C GLU A 75 -25.17 2.99 0.05
N ALA A 76 -24.15 2.52 0.79
CA ALA A 76 -22.88 2.07 0.23
C ALA A 76 -23.09 0.91 -0.76
N SER A 77 -22.62 1.11 -1.98
CA SER A 77 -22.46 0.06 -3.00
C SER A 77 -21.76 -1.18 -2.43
N VAL A 78 -22.12 -2.38 -2.89
CA VAL A 78 -21.47 -3.64 -2.46
C VAL A 78 -19.95 -3.60 -2.68
N TRP A 79 -19.50 -2.86 -3.71
CA TRP A 79 -18.09 -2.64 -4.04
C TRP A 79 -17.32 -1.89 -2.95
N TYR A 80 -18.00 -0.99 -2.22
CA TYR A 80 -17.41 -0.29 -1.08
C TYR A 80 -17.02 -1.27 0.03
N TRP A 81 -17.90 -2.23 0.35
CA TRP A 81 -17.65 -3.25 1.37
C TRP A 81 -16.56 -4.23 0.93
N ILE A 82 -16.60 -4.69 -0.31
CA ILE A 82 -15.55 -5.54 -0.89
C ILE A 82 -14.20 -4.83 -0.80
N LYS A 83 -14.14 -3.54 -1.17
CA LYS A 83 -12.94 -2.71 -1.06
C LYS A 83 -12.41 -2.70 0.38
N LEU A 84 -13.27 -2.54 1.39
CA LEU A 84 -12.84 -2.51 2.79
C LEU A 84 -12.24 -3.85 3.25
N VAL A 85 -12.84 -4.98 2.86
CA VAL A 85 -12.27 -6.31 3.15
C VAL A 85 -10.90 -6.47 2.50
N LEU A 86 -10.75 -6.07 1.23
CA LEU A 86 -9.48 -6.12 0.53
C LEU A 86 -8.42 -5.22 1.18
N VAL A 87 -8.80 -4.03 1.65
CA VAL A 87 -7.92 -3.13 2.41
C VAL A 87 -7.45 -3.80 3.72
N ALA A 88 -8.35 -4.46 4.45
CA ALA A 88 -7.98 -5.20 5.66
C ALA A 88 -6.98 -6.34 5.35
N CYS A 89 -7.21 -7.10 4.27
CA CYS A 89 -6.26 -8.10 3.81
C CYS A 89 -4.90 -7.49 3.43
N LEU A 90 -4.90 -6.34 2.75
CA LEU A 90 -3.68 -5.65 2.35
C LEU A 90 -2.87 -5.19 3.57
N ILE A 91 -3.52 -4.64 4.60
CA ILE A 91 -2.87 -4.27 5.87
C ILE A 91 -2.23 -5.49 6.52
N GLY A 92 -2.96 -6.61 6.62
CA GLY A 92 -2.42 -7.86 7.16
C GLY A 92 -1.21 -8.38 6.38
N GLY A 93 -1.26 -8.28 5.06
CA GLY A 93 -0.15 -8.61 4.17
C GLY A 93 1.07 -7.69 4.37
N ILE A 94 0.87 -6.38 4.51
CA ILE A 94 1.95 -5.41 4.77
C ILE A 94 2.64 -5.71 6.10
N ILE A 95 1.88 -5.94 7.18
CA ILE A 95 2.43 -6.30 8.50
C ILE A 95 3.23 -7.60 8.41
N THR A 96 2.72 -8.59 7.67
CA THR A 96 3.40 -9.87 7.47
C THR A 96 4.70 -9.69 6.69
N ALA A 97 4.70 -8.88 5.64
CA ALA A 97 5.89 -8.56 4.84
C ALA A 97 6.93 -7.77 5.65
N ASP A 98 6.53 -6.83 6.50
CA ASP A 98 7.44 -6.04 7.34
C ASP A 98 8.15 -6.94 8.37
N LYS A 99 7.38 -7.80 9.07
CA LYS A 99 7.92 -8.79 10.02
C LYS A 99 8.85 -9.80 9.34
N ALA A 100 8.48 -10.31 8.17
CA ALA A 100 9.33 -11.21 7.39
C ALA A 100 10.57 -10.50 6.84
N GLY A 101 10.46 -9.22 6.45
CA GLY A 101 11.57 -8.41 5.98
C GLY A 101 12.63 -8.17 7.05
N ALA A 102 12.21 -7.94 8.30
CA ALA A 102 13.13 -7.86 9.43
C ALA A 102 13.94 -9.16 9.61
N LYS A 103 13.29 -10.32 9.50
CA LYS A 103 13.95 -11.64 9.58
C LYS A 103 14.86 -11.92 8.38
N ALA A 104 14.44 -11.56 7.17
CA ALA A 104 15.23 -11.73 5.96
C ALA A 104 16.54 -10.94 6.02
N ARG A 105 16.52 -9.72 6.57
CA ARG A 105 17.72 -8.91 6.79
C ARG A 105 18.68 -9.51 7.83
N ALA A 106 18.17 -10.36 8.72
CA ALA A 106 18.97 -11.13 9.68
C ALA A 106 19.57 -12.42 9.09
N GLY A 107 19.40 -12.67 7.78
CA GLY A 107 19.98 -13.82 7.07
C GLY A 107 19.03 -15.00 6.85
N ASP A 108 17.75 -14.88 7.25
CA ASP A 108 16.76 -15.94 7.03
C ASP A 108 16.26 -15.96 5.57
N ALA A 109 16.77 -16.91 4.78
CA ALA A 109 16.42 -17.10 3.38
C ALA A 109 14.93 -17.45 3.18
N ALA A 110 14.32 -18.20 4.09
CA ALA A 110 12.90 -18.57 4.02
C ALA A 110 12.01 -17.34 4.25
N ALA A 111 12.43 -16.45 5.15
CA ALA A 111 11.77 -15.16 5.34
C ALA A 111 11.86 -14.27 4.08
N GLY A 112 12.99 -14.30 3.37
CA GLY A 112 13.16 -13.60 2.09
C GLY A 112 12.18 -14.05 1.00
N ALA A 113 11.99 -15.37 0.84
CA ALA A 113 11.00 -15.92 -0.09
C ALA A 113 9.56 -15.50 0.29
N LYS A 114 9.25 -15.50 1.59
CA LYS A 114 7.95 -15.06 2.12
C LYS A 114 7.68 -13.59 1.81
N VAL A 115 8.67 -12.71 1.95
CA VAL A 115 8.54 -11.29 1.57
C VAL A 115 8.17 -11.16 0.10
N LYS A 116 8.89 -11.84 -0.81
CA LYS A 116 8.61 -11.78 -2.26
C LYS A 116 7.18 -12.22 -2.58
N MET A 117 6.74 -13.34 -1.99
CA MET A 117 5.38 -13.85 -2.21
C MET A 117 4.31 -12.88 -1.69
N VAL A 118 4.43 -12.43 -0.44
CA VAL A 118 3.46 -11.53 0.18
C VAL A 118 3.43 -10.17 -0.52
N SER A 119 4.58 -9.64 -0.94
CA SER A 119 4.63 -8.40 -1.72
C SER A 119 3.91 -8.51 -3.07
N LYS A 120 3.97 -9.66 -3.75
CA LYS A 120 3.18 -9.89 -4.97
C LYS A 120 1.69 -9.91 -4.68
N ILE A 121 1.26 -10.61 -3.63
CA ILE A 121 -0.16 -10.65 -3.20
C ILE A 121 -0.65 -9.23 -2.85
N ASN A 122 0.15 -8.46 -2.12
CA ASN A 122 -0.18 -7.07 -1.77
C ASN A 122 -0.37 -6.20 -3.02
N LEU A 123 0.43 -6.41 -4.07
CA LEU A 123 0.27 -5.69 -5.33
C LEU A 123 -1.05 -6.06 -6.02
N THR A 124 -1.42 -7.34 -6.04
CA THR A 124 -2.70 -7.78 -6.60
C THR A 124 -3.89 -7.25 -5.79
N LEU A 125 -3.78 -7.25 -4.46
CA LEU A 125 -4.78 -6.68 -3.56
C LEU A 125 -4.95 -5.17 -3.83
N LEU A 126 -3.85 -4.43 -4.00
CA LEU A 126 -3.90 -3.01 -4.33
C LEU A 126 -4.63 -2.77 -5.66
N ALA A 127 -4.34 -3.54 -6.70
CA ALA A 127 -5.05 -3.44 -7.98
C ALA A 127 -6.55 -3.74 -7.84
N ALA A 128 -6.93 -4.77 -7.08
CA ALA A 128 -8.32 -5.10 -6.82
C ALA A 128 -9.05 -4.00 -6.02
N ILE A 129 -8.37 -3.37 -5.05
CA ILE A 129 -8.90 -2.23 -4.29
C ILE A 129 -9.19 -1.04 -5.21
N LEU A 130 -8.27 -0.73 -6.14
CA LEU A 130 -8.45 0.35 -7.11
C LEU A 130 -9.63 0.08 -8.05
N LEU A 131 -9.79 -1.16 -8.54
CA LEU A 131 -10.94 -1.55 -9.36
C LEU A 131 -12.25 -1.43 -8.58
N CYS A 132 -12.30 -1.93 -7.34
CA CYS A 132 -13.49 -1.79 -6.49
C CYS A 132 -13.80 -0.32 -6.19
N ALA A 133 -12.78 0.52 -6.00
CA ALA A 133 -12.96 1.95 -5.81
C ALA A 133 -13.60 2.60 -7.04
N ALA A 134 -13.14 2.30 -8.25
CA ALA A 134 -13.73 2.80 -9.49
C ALA A 134 -15.19 2.33 -9.67
N LEU A 135 -15.46 1.06 -9.40
CA LEU A 135 -16.80 0.46 -9.50
C LEU A 135 -17.77 0.96 -8.41
N ALA A 136 -17.26 1.47 -7.29
CA ALA A 136 -18.10 2.00 -6.22
C ALA A 136 -18.72 3.37 -6.56
N PHE A 137 -18.19 4.07 -7.58
CA PHE A 137 -18.68 5.37 -8.04
C PHE A 137 -19.49 5.30 -9.36
N ASN A 138 -19.81 4.09 -9.83
CA ASN A 138 -20.67 3.83 -10.98
C ASN A 138 -22.00 3.25 -10.52
#